data_AF-A0AAN2PBV7-F1
#
_entry.id   AF-A0AAN2PBV7-F1
#
_cell.length_a   1.000
_cell.length_b   1.000
_cell.length_c   1.000
_cell.angle_alpha   90.00
_cell.angle_beta   90.00
_cell.angle_gamma   90.00
#
_symmetry.space_group_name_H-M   'P 1'
#
loop_
_entity.id
_entity.type
_entity.pdbx_description
1 polymer ?
#
loop_
_entity_poly.entity_id
_entity_poly.type
_entity_poly.pdbx_seq_one_letter_code
_entity_poly.pdbx_strand_id
1 'polypeptide(L)'
;MNRKLVISLSLVYVLFMGALSIYYYTADETFKSLVSIGGVVCGAIPLSLALFTKLQFNLPIVISYLIFLFGSQFLGSILGWYGLGWWDTFLHLLSGSLLAFTGIALYERLVYRNAGKEISPWFVFLFTLSFSALGGVIWEIYEFSSDQLFGMTLQGGGNKDTMIDLIADTIGGLIIAVWAGVRTKIKLKKI
;
A
#
# COMPACT_ATOMS: atom_id res chain seq x y z
N MET A 1 17.54 -2.02 -9.75
CA MET A 1 16.93 -1.03 -8.83
C MET A 1 17.96 0.05 -8.52
N ASN A 2 17.63 1.34 -8.69
CA ASN A 2 18.53 2.43 -8.27
C ASN A 2 18.40 2.62 -6.75
N ARG A 3 19.22 1.88 -5.98
CA ARG A 3 19.15 1.83 -4.50
C ARG A 3 19.37 3.21 -3.87
N LYS A 4 20.25 4.03 -4.46
CA LYS A 4 20.48 5.40 -4.02
C LYS A 4 19.22 6.26 -4.14
N LEU A 5 18.49 6.11 -5.24
CA LEU A 5 17.24 6.83 -5.45
C LEU A 5 16.14 6.39 -4.48
N VAL A 6 15.99 5.09 -4.22
CA VAL A 6 15.04 4.59 -3.20
C VAL A 6 15.35 5.17 -1.83
N ILE A 7 16.61 5.12 -1.40
CA ILE A 7 17.05 5.70 -0.12
C ILE A 7 16.74 7.20 -0.10
N SER A 8 17.08 7.92 -1.16
CA SER A 8 16.86 9.37 -1.25
C SER A 8 15.37 9.73 -1.14
N LEU A 9 14.49 9.06 -1.89
CA LEU A 9 13.06 9.35 -1.89
C LEU A 9 12.43 9.02 -0.53
N SER A 10 12.76 7.85 0.04
CA SER A 10 12.24 7.48 1.36
C SER A 10 12.77 8.40 2.46
N LEU A 11 14.03 8.83 2.39
CA LEU A 11 14.59 9.78 3.36
C LEU A 11 13.90 11.14 3.27
N VAL A 12 13.65 11.65 2.07
CA VAL A 12 12.90 12.90 1.88
C VAL A 12 11.51 12.79 2.52
N TYR A 13 10.78 11.70 2.27
CA TYR A 13 9.46 11.50 2.88
C TYR A 13 9.54 11.41 4.42
N VAL A 14 10.47 10.63 4.95
CA VAL A 14 10.68 10.47 6.40
C VAL A 14 11.04 11.79 7.07
N LEU A 15 11.95 12.57 6.48
CA LEU A 15 12.33 13.88 7.02
C LEU A 15 11.17 14.87 6.96
N PHE A 16 10.38 14.85 5.87
CA PHE A 16 9.18 15.66 5.74
C PHE A 16 8.15 15.34 6.84
N MET A 17 7.79 14.06 7.00
CA MET A 17 6.84 13.66 8.05
C MET A 17 7.41 13.89 9.46
N GLY A 18 8.72 13.73 9.66
CA GLY A 18 9.38 14.02 10.93
C GLY A 18 9.31 15.51 11.30
N ALA A 19 9.54 16.40 10.33
CA ALA A 19 9.39 17.84 10.52
C ALA A 19 7.94 18.21 10.85
N LEU A 20 6.95 17.61 10.15
CA LEU A 20 5.53 17.81 10.47
C LEU A 20 5.17 17.32 11.87
N SER A 21 5.71 16.18 12.31
CA SER A 21 5.47 15.65 13.64
C SER A 21 5.92 16.63 14.73
N ILE A 22 7.13 17.20 14.59
CA ILE A 22 7.65 18.22 15.52
C ILE A 22 6.78 19.47 15.46
N TYR A 23 6.46 19.97 14.26
CA TYR A 23 5.64 21.15 14.07
C TYR A 23 4.26 21.02 14.74
N TYR A 24 3.52 19.95 14.44
CA TYR A 24 2.19 19.73 15.01
C TYR A 24 2.23 19.41 16.51
N TYR A 25 3.31 18.78 17.00
CA TYR A 25 3.51 18.61 18.44
C TYR A 25 3.66 19.98 19.13
N THR A 26 4.49 20.88 18.58
CA THR A 26 4.67 22.22 19.15
C THR A 26 3.43 23.12 19.02
N ALA A 27 2.53 22.80 18.08
CA ALA A 27 1.27 23.49 17.87
C ALA A 27 0.10 22.88 18.68
N ASP A 28 0.37 21.92 19.56
CA ASP A 28 -0.63 21.19 20.37
C ASP A 28 -1.68 20.40 19.54
N GLU A 29 -1.35 20.09 18.29
CA GLU A 29 -2.17 19.38 17.31
C GLU A 29 -1.86 17.87 17.36
N THR A 30 -2.22 17.25 18.50
CA THR A 30 -1.80 15.87 18.85
C THR A 30 -2.16 14.84 17.77
N PHE A 31 -3.37 14.89 17.19
CA PHE A 31 -3.78 13.96 16.14
C PHE A 31 -2.89 14.03 14.90
N LYS A 32 -2.63 15.24 14.39
CA LYS A 32 -1.77 15.46 13.21
C LYS A 32 -0.32 15.06 13.49
N SER A 33 0.15 15.28 14.73
CA SER A 33 1.46 14.81 15.16
C SER A 33 1.55 13.28 15.15
N LEU A 34 0.56 12.57 15.68
CA LEU A 34 0.50 11.10 15.67
C LEU A 34 0.45 10.52 14.25
N VAL A 35 -0.37 11.08 13.36
CA VAL A 35 -0.38 10.71 11.94
C VAL A 35 1.00 10.90 11.33
N SER A 36 1.69 11.99 11.67
CA SER A 36 3.02 12.26 11.16
C SER A 36 4.06 11.26 11.64
N ILE A 37 3.98 10.82 12.90
CA ILE A 37 4.81 9.73 13.43
C ILE A 37 4.51 8.43 12.69
N GLY A 38 3.23 8.09 12.46
CA GLY A 38 2.84 6.95 11.64
C GLY A 38 3.45 7.02 10.24
N GLY A 39 3.48 8.20 9.62
CA GLY A 39 4.13 8.42 8.34
C GLY A 39 5.64 8.23 8.36
N VAL A 40 6.34 8.67 9.41
CA VAL A 40 7.76 8.34 9.61
C VAL A 40 7.98 6.84 9.63
N VAL A 41 7.17 6.10 10.41
CA VAL A 41 7.29 4.64 10.55
C VAL A 41 7.04 3.94 9.21
N CYS A 42 5.96 4.28 8.51
CA CYS A 42 5.64 3.70 7.19
C CYS A 42 6.72 4.05 6.15
N GLY A 43 7.14 5.31 6.07
CA GLY A 43 8.19 5.77 5.17
C GLY A 43 9.56 5.12 5.43
N ALA A 44 9.83 4.72 6.67
CA ALA A 44 11.03 4.02 7.06
C ALA A 44 11.07 2.57 6.55
N ILE A 45 9.95 1.96 6.13
CA ILE A 45 9.91 0.58 5.62
C ILE A 45 10.78 0.43 4.37
N PRO A 46 10.54 1.14 3.25
CA PRO A 46 11.38 1.02 2.06
C PRO A 46 12.82 1.46 2.32
N LEU A 47 13.05 2.43 3.22
CA LEU A 47 14.39 2.84 3.64
C LEU A 47 15.14 1.70 4.35
N SER A 48 14.51 1.06 5.34
CA SER A 48 15.08 -0.03 6.12
C SER A 48 15.34 -1.26 5.25
N LEU A 49 14.39 -1.61 4.37
CA LEU A 49 14.59 -2.67 3.38
C LEU A 49 15.79 -2.35 2.48
N ALA A 50 15.90 -1.11 2.02
CA ALA A 50 17.01 -0.67 1.20
C ALA A 50 18.34 -0.54 1.95
N LEU A 51 18.39 -0.39 3.27
CA LEU A 51 19.66 -0.33 4.01
C LEU A 51 20.11 -1.70 4.51
N PHE A 52 19.19 -2.49 5.08
CA PHE A 52 19.53 -3.67 5.87
C PHE A 52 19.31 -4.99 5.15
N THR A 53 18.58 -5.00 4.03
CA THR A 53 18.24 -6.24 3.33
C THR A 53 18.78 -6.27 1.89
N LYS A 54 18.79 -7.47 1.31
CA LYS A 54 19.00 -7.68 -0.14
C LYS A 54 17.68 -7.64 -0.93
N LEU A 55 16.54 -7.42 -0.27
CA LEU A 55 15.24 -7.32 -0.93
C LEU A 55 15.21 -6.03 -1.75
N GLN A 56 14.77 -6.16 -3.00
CA GLN A 56 14.71 -5.06 -3.94
C GLN A 56 13.35 -5.09 -4.60
N PHE A 57 12.54 -4.07 -4.33
CA PHE A 57 11.31 -3.80 -5.07
C PHE A 57 11.61 -2.94 -6.29
N ASN A 58 10.75 -3.04 -7.30
CA ASN A 58 10.86 -2.19 -8.47
C ASN A 58 10.62 -0.73 -8.07
N LEU A 59 11.40 0.20 -8.63
CA LEU A 59 11.31 1.62 -8.31
C LEU A 59 9.89 2.20 -8.44
N PRO A 60 9.09 1.83 -9.47
CA PRO A 60 7.69 2.27 -9.54
C PRO A 60 6.85 1.87 -8.33
N ILE A 61 7.03 0.67 -7.77
CA ILE A 61 6.29 0.22 -6.57
C ILE A 61 6.64 1.12 -5.38
N VAL A 62 7.92 1.43 -5.20
CA VAL A 62 8.37 2.32 -4.11
C VAL A 62 7.80 3.73 -4.28
N ILE A 63 7.83 4.28 -5.50
CA ILE A 63 7.28 5.61 -5.78
C ILE A 63 5.76 5.63 -5.53
N SER A 64 5.03 4.64 -6.07
CA SER A 64 3.58 4.51 -5.85
C SER A 64 3.24 4.36 -4.37
N TYR A 65 4.04 3.61 -3.61
CA TYR A 65 3.89 3.49 -2.16
C TYR A 65 4.07 4.83 -1.45
N LEU A 66 5.12 5.60 -1.76
CA LEU A 66 5.35 6.91 -1.14
C LEU A 66 4.26 7.93 -1.54
N ILE A 67 3.77 7.88 -2.77
CA ILE A 67 2.63 8.71 -3.22
C ILE A 67 1.35 8.32 -2.47
N PHE A 68 1.09 7.02 -2.30
CA PHE A 68 -0.04 6.54 -1.51
C PHE A 68 0.06 7.03 -0.05
N LEU A 69 1.22 6.90 0.59
CA LEU A 69 1.42 7.39 1.95
C LEU A 69 1.19 8.90 2.05
N PHE A 70 1.73 9.68 1.12
CA PHE A 70 1.48 11.12 1.06
C PHE A 70 -0.02 11.44 0.88
N GLY A 71 -0.72 10.71 0.02
CA GLY A 71 -2.14 10.87 -0.21
C GLY A 71 -3.02 10.51 1.01
N SER A 72 -2.71 9.40 1.68
CA SER A 72 -3.46 8.95 2.86
C SER A 72 -3.16 9.81 4.08
N GLN A 73 -1.88 9.96 4.43
CA GLN A 73 -1.50 10.54 5.72
C GLN A 73 -1.49 12.08 5.67
N PHE A 74 -0.86 12.65 4.64
CA PHE A 74 -0.75 14.11 4.54
C PHE A 74 -2.02 14.73 3.95
N LEU A 75 -2.43 14.34 2.75
CA LEU A 75 -3.63 14.91 2.14
C LEU A 75 -4.90 14.46 2.87
N GLY A 76 -5.05 13.16 3.13
CA GLY A 76 -6.20 12.57 3.80
C GLY A 76 -6.35 13.04 5.24
N SER A 77 -5.48 12.57 6.13
CA SER A 77 -5.66 12.80 7.58
C SER A 77 -5.25 14.21 8.03
N ILE A 78 -4.14 14.77 7.53
CA ILE A 78 -3.63 16.07 8.01
C ILE A 78 -4.38 17.25 7.36
N LEU A 79 -4.58 17.22 6.03
CA LEU A 79 -5.31 18.26 5.30
C LEU A 79 -6.83 18.00 5.21
N GLY A 80 -7.31 16.86 5.71
CA GLY A 80 -8.75 16.57 5.83
C GLY A 80 -9.43 16.13 4.53
N TRP A 81 -8.69 15.63 3.53
CA TRP A 81 -9.29 15.21 2.25
C TRP A 81 -10.22 14.00 2.38
N TYR A 82 -10.15 13.24 3.47
CA TYR A 82 -11.17 12.21 3.76
C TYR A 82 -12.58 12.80 3.86
N GLY A 83 -12.73 14.06 4.26
CA GLY A 83 -14.02 14.77 4.26
C GLY A 83 -14.62 15.03 2.86
N LEU A 84 -13.89 14.75 1.76
CA LEU A 84 -14.41 14.88 0.40
C LEU A 84 -15.36 13.74 0.01
N GLY A 85 -15.42 12.65 0.79
CA GLY A 85 -16.34 11.53 0.61
C GLY A 85 -15.99 10.54 -0.51
N TRP A 86 -15.09 10.89 -1.42
CA TRP A 86 -14.57 9.97 -2.47
C TRP A 86 -13.10 9.62 -2.29
N TRP A 87 -12.38 10.38 -1.46
CA TRP A 87 -10.92 10.26 -1.32
C TRP A 87 -10.51 8.91 -0.76
N ASP A 88 -11.27 8.42 0.21
CA ASP A 88 -10.96 7.17 0.90
C ASP A 88 -11.09 5.96 -0.03
N THR A 89 -12.27 5.78 -0.62
CA THR A 89 -12.52 4.73 -1.61
C THR A 89 -11.56 4.81 -2.80
N PHE A 90 -11.14 6.02 -3.21
CA PHE A 90 -10.10 6.18 -4.23
C PHE A 90 -8.73 5.66 -3.77
N LEU A 91 -8.32 5.94 -2.53
CA LEU A 91 -7.09 5.42 -1.95
C LEU A 91 -7.15 3.89 -1.81
N HIS A 92 -8.30 3.31 -1.46
CA HIS A 92 -8.51 1.85 -1.45
C HIS A 92 -8.37 1.23 -2.85
N LEU A 93 -8.98 1.84 -3.87
CA LEU A 93 -8.78 1.38 -5.25
C LEU A 93 -7.27 1.36 -5.64
N LEU A 94 -6.53 2.42 -5.27
CA LEU A 94 -5.10 2.51 -5.53
C LEU A 94 -4.28 1.52 -4.69
N SER A 95 -4.62 1.35 -3.41
CA SER A 95 -3.91 0.47 -2.48
C SER A 95 -4.07 -0.99 -2.92
N GLY A 96 -5.27 -1.41 -3.34
CA GLY A 96 -5.53 -2.71 -3.93
C GLY A 96 -4.66 -2.97 -5.16
N SER A 97 -4.62 -2.04 -6.12
CA SER A 97 -3.70 -2.16 -7.27
C SER A 97 -2.22 -2.25 -6.86
N LEU A 98 -1.79 -1.45 -5.89
CA LEU A 98 -0.41 -1.46 -5.38
C LEU A 98 -0.05 -2.78 -4.68
N LEU A 99 -0.96 -3.32 -3.87
CA LEU A 99 -0.81 -4.61 -3.20
C LEU A 99 -0.77 -5.76 -4.20
N ALA A 100 -1.57 -5.72 -5.27
CA ALA A 100 -1.49 -6.69 -6.35
C ALA A 100 -0.11 -6.67 -7.04
N PHE A 101 0.42 -5.50 -7.39
CA PHE A 101 1.78 -5.40 -7.94
C PHE A 101 2.87 -5.88 -6.97
N THR A 102 2.69 -5.60 -5.68
CA THR A 102 3.58 -6.06 -4.61
C THR A 102 3.54 -7.59 -4.48
N GLY A 103 2.34 -8.18 -4.52
CA GLY A 103 2.14 -9.63 -4.55
C GLY A 103 2.87 -10.27 -5.74
N ILE A 104 2.69 -9.75 -6.95
CA ILE A 104 3.42 -10.22 -8.13
C ILE A 104 4.94 -10.16 -7.92
N ALA A 105 5.45 -9.04 -7.38
CA ALA A 105 6.89 -8.88 -7.12
C ALA A 105 7.42 -9.89 -6.09
N LEU A 106 6.65 -10.17 -5.04
CA LEU A 106 6.99 -11.18 -4.03
C LEU A 106 6.98 -12.59 -4.63
N TYR A 107 5.93 -12.96 -5.35
CA TYR A 107 5.82 -14.25 -6.04
C TYR A 107 6.97 -14.45 -7.05
N GLU A 108 7.23 -13.46 -7.91
CA GLU A 108 8.28 -13.57 -8.93
C GLU A 108 9.66 -13.76 -8.29
N ARG A 109 9.88 -13.18 -7.11
CA ARG A 109 11.16 -13.25 -6.41
C ARG A 109 11.34 -14.50 -5.56
N LEU A 110 10.31 -14.91 -4.84
CA LEU A 110 10.38 -16.00 -3.85
C LEU A 110 10.11 -17.37 -4.47
N VAL A 111 9.29 -17.44 -5.52
CA VAL A 111 8.82 -18.71 -6.10
C VAL A 111 9.28 -18.86 -7.55
N TYR A 112 8.99 -17.89 -8.41
CA TYR A 112 9.13 -18.06 -9.86
C TYR A 112 10.56 -18.31 -10.32
N ARG A 113 11.56 -17.73 -9.64
CA ARG A 113 12.99 -17.95 -9.97
C ARG A 113 13.40 -19.43 -9.97
N ASN A 114 12.69 -20.26 -9.21
CA ASN A 114 12.96 -21.70 -9.09
C ASN A 114 11.91 -22.55 -9.83
N ALA A 115 10.66 -22.08 -9.92
CA ALA A 115 9.54 -22.85 -10.47
C ALA A 115 9.37 -22.78 -12.01
N GLY A 116 10.02 -21.82 -12.69
CA GLY A 116 10.08 -21.80 -14.15
C GLY A 116 8.71 -21.82 -14.85
N LYS A 117 8.52 -22.75 -15.81
CA LYS A 117 7.30 -22.88 -16.65
C LYS A 117 6.14 -23.60 -15.96
N GLU A 118 6.32 -24.12 -14.75
CA GLU A 118 5.33 -24.98 -14.08
C GLU A 118 4.17 -24.18 -13.47
N ILE A 119 4.34 -22.87 -13.27
CA ILE A 119 3.29 -22.05 -12.67
C ILE A 119 2.26 -21.64 -13.72
N SER A 120 1.01 -22.07 -13.51
CA SER A 120 -0.09 -21.75 -14.42
C SER A 120 -0.46 -20.25 -14.36
N PRO A 121 -0.90 -19.65 -15.49
CA PRO A 121 -1.42 -18.28 -15.49
C PRO A 121 -2.59 -18.06 -14.53
N TRP A 122 -3.39 -19.11 -14.31
CA TRP A 122 -4.52 -19.12 -13.38
C TRP A 122 -4.08 -19.01 -11.93
N PHE A 123 -2.99 -19.70 -11.57
CA PHE A 123 -2.40 -19.56 -10.23
C PHE A 123 -1.92 -18.13 -10.00
N VAL A 124 -1.20 -17.53 -10.96
CA VAL A 124 -0.72 -16.14 -10.84
C VAL A 124 -1.88 -15.16 -10.67
N PHE A 125 -2.96 -15.35 -11.44
CA PHE A 125 -4.19 -14.57 -11.30
C PHE A 125 -4.78 -14.67 -9.89
N LEU A 126 -5.06 -15.89 -9.42
CA LEU A 126 -5.69 -16.12 -8.12
C LEU A 126 -4.81 -15.63 -6.97
N PHE A 127 -3.53 -15.95 -7.00
CA PHE A 127 -2.58 -15.48 -6.00
C PHE A 127 -2.55 -13.95 -5.92
N THR A 128 -2.47 -13.27 -7.07
CA THR A 128 -2.43 -11.80 -7.11
C THR A 128 -3.71 -11.18 -6.54
N LEU A 129 -4.87 -11.69 -6.96
CA LEU A 129 -6.17 -11.20 -6.49
C LEU A 129 -6.35 -11.45 -4.98
N SER A 130 -6.07 -12.67 -4.51
CA SER A 130 -6.20 -13.02 -3.10
C SER A 130 -5.22 -12.25 -2.22
N PHE A 131 -3.98 -12.03 -2.68
CA PHE A 131 -3.00 -11.23 -1.94
C PHE A 131 -3.46 -9.77 -1.76
N SER A 132 -3.99 -9.18 -2.84
CA SER A 132 -4.55 -7.83 -2.80
C SER A 132 -5.75 -7.73 -1.86
N ALA A 133 -6.74 -8.61 -2.03
CA ALA A 133 -7.97 -8.59 -1.23
C ALA A 133 -7.68 -8.84 0.26
N LEU A 134 -6.72 -9.72 0.58
CA LEU A 134 -6.30 -9.95 1.95
C LEU A 134 -5.69 -8.70 2.59
N GLY A 135 -4.94 -7.89 1.83
CA GLY A 135 -4.40 -6.64 2.33
C GLY A 135 -5.50 -5.63 2.70
N GLY A 136 -6.54 -5.51 1.87
CA GLY A 136 -7.74 -4.73 2.20
C GLY A 136 -8.44 -5.24 3.46
N VAL A 137 -8.66 -6.56 3.56
CA VAL A 137 -9.25 -7.18 4.76
C VAL A 137 -8.43 -6.87 6.02
N ILE A 138 -7.11 -6.94 5.96
CA ILE A 138 -6.25 -6.61 7.10
C ILE A 138 -6.39 -5.13 7.49
N TRP A 139 -6.50 -4.24 6.51
CA TRP A 139 -6.70 -2.81 6.75
C TRP A 139 -8.04 -2.55 7.45
N GLU A 140 -9.14 -3.10 6.95
CA GLU A 140 -10.46 -2.94 7.57
C GLU A 140 -10.53 -3.53 8.99
N ILE A 141 -9.83 -4.64 9.23
CA ILE A 141 -9.69 -5.19 10.59
C ILE A 141 -8.94 -4.20 11.49
N TYR A 142 -7.89 -3.54 10.98
CA TYR A 142 -7.17 -2.52 11.71
C TYR A 142 -8.06 -1.32 12.03
N GLU A 143 -8.87 -0.84 11.08
CA GLU A 143 -9.78 0.28 11.30
C GLU A 143 -10.85 -0.05 12.34
N PHE A 144 -11.55 -1.17 12.14
CA PHE A 144 -12.53 -1.66 13.11
C PHE A 144 -11.92 -1.83 14.50
N SER A 145 -10.74 -2.46 14.59
CA SER A 145 -10.07 -2.67 15.88
C SER A 145 -9.70 -1.34 16.54
N SER A 146 -9.29 -0.35 15.75
CA SER A 146 -8.92 0.97 16.27
C SER A 146 -10.13 1.74 16.79
N ASP A 147 -11.27 1.62 16.11
CA ASP A 147 -12.53 2.21 16.54
C ASP A 147 -13.01 1.58 17.85
N GLN A 148 -12.92 0.24 17.97
CA GLN A 148 -13.36 -0.47 19.17
C GLN A 148 -12.43 -0.31 20.37
N LEU A 149 -11.11 -0.32 20.16
CA LEU A 149 -10.13 -0.36 21.25
C LEU A 149 -9.63 1.02 21.68
N PHE A 150 -9.60 1.98 20.76
CA PHE A 150 -9.01 3.31 20.99
C PHE A 150 -10.02 4.45 20.82
N GLY A 151 -11.29 4.16 20.54
CA GLY A 151 -12.34 5.18 20.38
C GLY A 151 -12.12 6.08 19.16
N MET A 152 -11.48 5.53 18.11
CA MET A 152 -11.30 6.22 16.84
C MET A 152 -12.59 6.15 15.99
N THR A 153 -12.55 6.79 14.81
CA THR A 153 -13.66 6.82 13.83
C THR A 153 -13.15 6.54 12.42
N LEU A 154 -12.21 5.60 12.29
CA LEU A 154 -11.55 5.27 11.05
C LEU A 154 -12.51 4.69 10.02
N GLN A 155 -13.48 3.87 10.45
CA GLN A 155 -14.47 3.29 9.52
C GLN A 155 -15.53 4.28 9.01
N GLY A 156 -15.41 5.60 9.26
CA GLY A 156 -16.18 6.70 8.62
C GLY A 156 -17.71 6.60 8.53
N GLY A 157 -18.23 5.60 7.81
CA GLY A 157 -19.63 5.21 7.66
C GLY A 157 -20.01 3.82 8.22
N GLY A 158 -19.16 3.19 9.03
CA GLY A 158 -19.34 1.86 9.62
C GLY A 158 -19.31 0.74 8.58
N ASN A 159 -20.15 -0.28 8.74
CA ASN A 159 -20.13 -1.45 7.85
C ASN A 159 -20.31 -1.11 6.35
N LYS A 160 -21.02 -0.02 6.02
CA LYS A 160 -21.19 0.38 4.62
C LYS A 160 -19.86 0.86 4.02
N ASP A 161 -19.08 1.60 4.78
CA ASP A 161 -17.77 2.13 4.39
C ASP A 161 -16.83 0.98 4.11
N THR A 162 -16.62 0.13 5.13
CA THR A 162 -15.82 -1.09 5.04
C THR A 162 -16.16 -1.95 3.82
N MET A 163 -17.45 -2.15 3.52
CA MET A 163 -17.83 -2.93 2.34
C MET A 163 -17.52 -2.23 1.02
N ILE A 164 -17.65 -0.89 0.94
CA ILE A 164 -17.29 -0.10 -0.24
C ILE A 164 -15.77 -0.15 -0.46
N ASP A 165 -14.99 -0.03 0.60
CA ASP A 165 -13.54 0.00 0.54
C ASP A 165 -12.96 -1.37 0.17
N LEU A 166 -13.50 -2.46 0.73
CA LEU A 166 -13.15 -3.83 0.29
C LEU A 166 -13.52 -4.09 -1.17
N ILE A 167 -14.62 -3.53 -1.66
CA ILE A 167 -14.99 -3.61 -3.08
C ILE A 167 -13.96 -2.84 -3.92
N ALA A 168 -13.57 -1.64 -3.51
CA ALA A 168 -12.57 -0.84 -4.21
C ALA A 168 -11.20 -1.53 -4.24
N ASP A 169 -10.72 -2.05 -3.11
CA ASP A 169 -9.50 -2.85 -2.99
C ASP A 169 -9.53 -4.06 -3.94
N THR A 170 -10.67 -4.76 -3.96
CA THR A 170 -10.87 -5.95 -4.80
C THR A 170 -10.87 -5.59 -6.29
N ILE A 171 -11.52 -4.49 -6.69
CA ILE A 171 -11.52 -4.02 -8.08
C ILE A 171 -10.10 -3.63 -8.51
N GLY A 172 -9.40 -2.86 -7.68
CA GLY A 172 -8.02 -2.45 -7.93
C GLY A 172 -7.10 -3.65 -8.08
N GLY A 173 -7.25 -4.66 -7.22
CA GLY A 173 -6.51 -5.92 -7.30
C GLY A 173 -6.87 -6.77 -8.52
N LEU A 174 -8.16 -6.84 -8.87
CA LEU A 174 -8.67 -7.63 -9.99
C LEU A 174 -8.11 -7.15 -11.33
N ILE A 175 -8.07 -5.83 -11.56
CA ILE A 175 -7.51 -5.25 -12.79
C ILE A 175 -6.08 -5.75 -13.00
N ILE A 176 -5.25 -5.68 -11.95
CA ILE A 176 -3.85 -6.08 -12.01
C ILE A 176 -3.71 -7.61 -12.10
N ALA A 177 -4.55 -8.37 -11.40
CA ALA A 177 -4.56 -9.83 -11.46
C ALA A 177 -4.88 -10.33 -12.88
N VAL A 178 -5.89 -9.77 -13.55
CA VAL A 178 -6.24 -10.10 -14.95
C VAL A 178 -5.04 -9.85 -15.85
N TRP A 179 -4.43 -8.66 -15.74
CA TRP A 179 -3.23 -8.32 -16.50
C TRP A 179 -2.09 -9.32 -16.25
N ALA A 180 -1.84 -9.70 -15.00
CA ALA A 180 -0.78 -10.63 -14.62
C ALA A 180 -1.01 -12.04 -15.21
N GLY A 181 -2.25 -12.53 -15.17
CA GLY A 181 -2.65 -13.80 -15.79
C GLY A 181 -2.44 -13.78 -17.30
N VAL A 182 -2.92 -12.75 -18.00
CA VAL A 182 -2.75 -12.60 -19.45
C VAL A 182 -1.27 -12.51 -19.83
N ARG A 183 -0.49 -11.67 -19.12
CA ARG A 183 0.97 -11.54 -19.32
C ARG A 183 1.66 -12.89 -19.19
N THR A 184 1.31 -13.68 -18.18
CA THR A 184 1.91 -15.00 -17.92
C THR A 184 1.57 -15.98 -19.03
N LYS A 185 0.30 -16.02 -19.47
CA LYS A 185 -0.15 -16.85 -20.61
C LYS A 185 0.60 -16.52 -21.89
N ILE A 186 0.83 -15.24 -22.19
CA ILE A 186 1.58 -14.80 -23.37
C ILE A 186 3.05 -15.22 -23.28
N LYS A 187 3.69 -15.07 -22.12
CA LYS A 187 5.08 -15.49 -21.91
C LYS A 187 5.27 -16.99 -22.17
N LEU A 188 4.33 -17.83 -21.71
CA LEU A 188 4.39 -19.28 -21.93
C LEU A 188 4.25 -19.68 -23.41
N LYS A 189 3.56 -18.89 -24.24
CA LYS A 189 3.40 -19.15 -25.68
C LYS A 189 4.60 -18.76 -26.54
N LYS A 190 5.49 -17.90 -26.04
CA LYS A 190 6.63 -17.35 -26.79
C LYS A 190 7.92 -18.19 -26.68
N ILE A 191 7.90 -19.29 -25.91
CA ILE A 191 9.06 -20.14 -25.62
C ILE A 191 8.72 -21.58 -26.00
#